data_AF-A0A8B6H4E6-F1
#
_entry.id   AF-A0A8B6H4E6-F1
#
_cell.length_a   1.000
_cell.length_b   1.000
_cell.length_c   1.000
_cell.angle_alpha   90.00
_cell.angle_beta   90.00
_cell.angle_gamma   90.00
#
_symmetry.space_group_name_H-M   'P 1'
#
loop_
_entity.id
_entity.type
_entity.pdbx_description
1 polymer ?
#
loop_
_entity_poly.entity_id
_entity_poly.type
_entity_poly.pdbx_seq_one_letter_code
_entity_poly.pdbx_strand_id
1 'polypeptide(L)'
;MFDGVGSNKTNWFSLARLKQSSYADLYNSSTNAPINFFSIIGHQKPSRRVYRSFYINSIWKGCSKDIGWLNILDVNSTWGCRTWEAVHLTELPAILYSPLQTGAHYEEVASALLAESMSVSVR
;
A
#
# COMPACT_ATOMS: atom_id res chain seq x y z
N MET A 1 4.89 -4.77 -12.75
CA MET A 1 6.14 -4.49 -13.48
C MET A 1 6.34 -2.99 -13.58
N PHE A 2 7.55 -2.51 -13.31
CA PHE A 2 7.90 -1.09 -13.33
C PHE A 2 9.08 -0.83 -14.28
N ASP A 3 9.14 0.38 -14.83
CA ASP A 3 10.27 0.88 -15.59
C ASP A 3 11.37 1.40 -14.67
N GLY A 4 12.40 0.57 -14.47
CA GLY A 4 13.54 0.87 -13.61
C GLY A 4 14.59 1.79 -14.23
N VAL A 5 14.53 2.10 -15.53
CA VAL A 5 15.58 2.88 -16.20
C VAL A 5 15.65 4.30 -15.64
N GLY A 6 16.85 4.72 -15.22
CA GLY A 6 17.07 6.04 -14.61
C GLY A 6 16.31 6.26 -13.29
N SER A 7 15.86 5.19 -12.64
CA SER A 7 15.25 5.26 -11.31
C SER A 7 16.32 5.32 -10.21
N ASN A 8 15.89 5.61 -8.98
CA ASN A 8 16.69 5.55 -7.77
C ASN A 8 16.03 4.60 -6.76
N LYS A 9 16.68 4.44 -5.59
CA LYS A 9 16.26 3.51 -4.54
C LYS A 9 14.81 3.68 -4.06
N THR A 10 14.19 4.85 -4.24
CA THR A 10 12.86 5.16 -3.70
C THR A 10 11.80 5.47 -4.75
N ASN A 11 12.16 5.72 -6.01
CA ASN A 11 11.21 6.15 -7.05
C ASN A 11 10.88 5.10 -8.11
N TRP A 12 11.60 3.96 -8.16
CA TRP A 12 11.33 2.88 -9.11
C TRP A 12 9.92 2.30 -8.95
N PHE A 13 9.41 2.27 -7.72
CA PHE A 13 8.03 1.94 -7.39
C PHE A 13 7.21 3.23 -7.33
N SER A 14 6.61 3.60 -8.46
CA SER A 14 5.71 4.74 -8.58
C SER A 14 4.73 4.53 -9.73
N LEU A 15 3.57 5.18 -9.66
CA LEU A 15 2.55 5.10 -10.71
C LEU A 15 3.10 5.51 -12.08
N ALA A 16 3.92 6.56 -12.14
CA ALA A 16 4.52 7.06 -13.38
C ALA A 16 5.45 6.03 -14.08
N ARG A 17 5.94 5.03 -13.34
CA ARG A 17 6.80 3.97 -13.85
C ARG A 17 6.06 2.64 -13.99
N LEU A 18 4.78 2.57 -13.66
CA LEU A 18 4.00 1.34 -13.76
C LEU A 18 3.80 0.95 -15.23
N LYS A 19 4.37 -0.19 -15.64
CA LYS A 19 4.22 -0.74 -17.00
C LYS A 19 3.19 -1.86 -17.07
N GLN A 20 2.93 -2.54 -15.95
CA GLN A 20 1.95 -3.61 -15.86
C GLN A 20 1.57 -3.84 -14.40
N SER A 21 0.30 -4.15 -14.12
CA SER A 21 -0.19 -4.51 -12.80
C SER A 21 -1.19 -5.66 -12.92
N SER A 22 -1.29 -6.50 -11.89
CA SER A 22 -2.42 -7.42 -11.71
C SER A 22 -3.70 -6.68 -11.27
N TYR A 23 -3.55 -5.46 -10.73
CA TYR A 23 -4.66 -4.58 -10.38
C TYR A 23 -5.10 -3.78 -11.62
N ALA A 24 -6.29 -4.11 -12.13
CA ALA A 24 -6.82 -3.56 -13.38
C ALA A 24 -7.13 -2.06 -13.28
N ASP A 25 -7.47 -1.58 -12.09
CA ASP A 25 -7.77 -0.18 -11.76
C ASP A 25 -6.52 0.68 -11.45
N LEU A 26 -5.31 0.11 -11.42
CA LEU A 26 -4.07 0.88 -11.41
C LEU A 26 -3.50 1.07 -12.81
N TYR A 27 -3.78 0.12 -13.71
CA TYR A 27 -3.25 0.12 -15.07
C TYR A 27 -4.17 0.88 -16.04
N ASN A 28 -5.48 0.85 -15.81
CA ASN A 28 -6.46 1.57 -16.62
C ASN A 28 -6.73 2.96 -16.02
N SER A 29 -6.09 3.99 -16.59
CA SER A 29 -6.30 5.42 -16.30
C SER A 29 -7.75 5.90 -16.37
N SER A 30 -8.68 5.06 -16.87
CA SER A 30 -10.13 5.29 -16.91
C SER A 30 -10.83 5.06 -15.58
N THR A 31 -10.16 4.54 -14.56
CA THR A 31 -10.73 4.43 -13.21
C THR A 31 -10.46 5.72 -12.43
N ASN A 32 -11.50 6.53 -12.28
CA ASN A 32 -11.52 7.85 -11.63
C ASN A 32 -11.17 7.85 -10.12
N ALA A 33 -10.53 6.81 -9.60
CA ALA A 33 -10.15 6.74 -8.20
C ALA A 33 -8.87 7.57 -7.99
N PRO A 34 -8.91 8.67 -7.22
CA PRO A 34 -7.71 9.47 -6.97
C PRO A 34 -6.67 8.63 -6.24
N ILE A 35 -5.42 8.60 -6.68
CA ILE A 35 -4.34 7.91 -5.97
C ILE A 35 -3.65 8.92 -5.04
N ASN A 36 -3.77 8.71 -3.72
CA ASN A 36 -3.11 9.57 -2.73
C ASN A 36 -1.64 9.22 -2.57
N PHE A 37 -1.35 7.91 -2.52
CA PHE A 37 0.00 7.38 -2.36
C PHE A 37 0.23 6.25 -3.35
N PHE A 38 1.41 6.29 -3.98
CA PHE A 38 1.97 5.17 -4.73
C PHE A 38 3.49 5.31 -4.67
N SER A 39 4.09 4.94 -3.52
CA SER A 39 5.53 5.11 -3.31
C SER A 39 6.09 4.19 -2.23
N ILE A 40 7.41 3.99 -2.25
CA ILE A 40 8.13 3.21 -1.23
C ILE A 40 8.07 3.90 0.13
N ILE A 41 8.30 5.21 0.17
CA ILE A 41 8.26 5.99 1.41
C ILE A 41 6.84 5.97 2.00
N GLY A 42 5.82 6.02 1.14
CA GLY A 42 4.42 5.94 1.55
C GLY A 42 4.01 7.02 2.55
N HIS A 43 3.24 6.64 3.57
CA HIS A 43 2.69 7.58 4.55
C HIS A 43 3.49 7.56 5.86
N GLN A 44 4.15 8.69 6.15
CA GLN A 44 5.07 8.86 7.27
C GLN A 44 4.58 9.98 8.21
N LYS A 45 4.32 9.66 9.48
CA LYS A 45 4.05 10.62 10.56
C LYS A 45 4.84 10.25 11.81
N PRO A 46 6.11 10.68 11.92
CA PRO A 46 6.98 10.32 13.03
C PRO A 46 6.43 10.67 14.41
N SER A 47 5.82 11.85 14.57
CA SER A 47 5.20 12.29 15.84
C SER A 47 4.06 11.39 16.32
N ARG A 48 3.52 10.55 15.44
CA ARG A 48 2.39 9.63 15.67
C ARG A 48 2.79 8.16 15.55
N ARG A 49 4.06 7.90 15.26
CA ARG A 49 4.61 6.57 14.94
C ARG A 49 3.89 5.86 13.80
N VAL A 50 3.39 6.59 12.80
CA VAL A 50 2.79 5.99 11.59
C VAL A 50 3.87 5.86 10.52
N TYR A 51 4.18 4.62 10.14
CA TYR A 51 5.14 4.28 9.08
C TYR A 51 4.49 3.23 8.19
N ARG A 52 4.07 3.65 7.00
CA ARG A 52 3.48 2.80 5.95
C ARG A 52 4.40 2.82 4.74
N SER A 53 5.16 1.76 4.52
CA SER A 53 6.04 1.64 3.35
C SER A 53 5.38 0.86 2.22
N PHE A 54 5.90 1.02 1.00
CA PHE A 54 5.33 0.42 -0.21
C PHE A 54 3.82 0.63 -0.30
N TYR A 55 3.41 1.88 -0.08
CA TYR A 55 2.01 2.22 0.17
C TYR A 55 1.32 2.64 -1.12
N ILE A 56 0.28 1.88 -1.48
CA ILE A 56 -0.63 2.21 -2.58
C ILE A 56 -2.04 2.41 -1.99
N ASN A 57 -2.50 3.66 -1.97
CA ASN A 57 -3.78 4.07 -1.40
C ASN A 57 -4.51 5.06 -2.31
N SER A 58 -5.84 4.98 -2.34
CA SER A 58 -6.69 5.88 -3.12
C SER A 58 -7.63 6.71 -2.26
N ILE A 59 -8.42 6.08 -1.40
CA ILE A 59 -9.40 6.81 -0.59
C ILE A 59 -8.85 6.92 0.82
N TRP A 60 -8.86 8.15 1.35
CA TRP A 60 -8.53 8.46 2.72
C TRP A 60 -9.71 9.20 3.35
N LYS A 61 -10.70 8.44 3.82
CA LYS A 61 -11.97 8.97 4.39
C LYS A 61 -12.19 8.51 5.82
N GLY A 62 -11.12 8.08 6.49
CA GLY A 62 -11.13 7.50 7.82
C GLY A 62 -11.02 5.98 7.74
N CYS A 63 -10.58 5.35 8.83
CA CYS A 63 -10.11 3.96 8.82
C CYS A 63 -11.09 2.95 8.20
N SER A 64 -12.40 3.11 8.43
CA SER A 64 -13.43 2.23 7.86
C SER A 64 -13.74 2.44 6.38
N LYS A 65 -13.20 3.51 5.79
CA LYS A 65 -13.42 3.90 4.40
C LYS A 65 -12.12 4.04 3.63
N ASP A 66 -11.00 3.69 4.25
CA ASP A 66 -9.71 3.73 3.58
C ASP A 66 -9.62 2.57 2.58
N ILE A 67 -9.30 2.89 1.34
CA ILE A 67 -9.18 1.93 0.24
C ILE A 67 -7.77 1.95 -0.30
N GLY A 68 -7.18 0.78 -0.50
CA GLY A 68 -5.88 0.67 -1.16
C GLY A 68 -5.57 -0.74 -1.64
N TRP A 69 -4.32 -0.91 -2.09
CA TRP A 69 -3.88 -2.14 -2.76
C TRP A 69 -2.71 -2.82 -2.05
N LEU A 70 -1.80 -2.04 -1.48
CA LEU A 70 -0.61 -2.56 -0.80
C LEU A 70 -0.23 -1.61 0.33
N ASN A 71 0.17 -2.17 1.46
CA ASN A 71 0.67 -1.43 2.61
C ASN A 71 1.58 -2.32 3.44
N ILE A 72 2.80 -1.87 3.72
CA ILE A 72 3.67 -2.50 4.71
C ILE A 72 3.65 -1.66 5.98
N LEU A 73 3.16 -2.25 7.07
CA LEU A 73 3.26 -1.65 8.39
C LEU A 73 4.64 -1.99 8.96
N ASP A 74 5.49 -0.97 9.10
CA ASP A 74 6.87 -1.18 9.56
C ASP A 74 7.01 -1.12 11.08
N VAL A 75 6.09 -0.43 11.77
CA VAL A 75 6.18 -0.20 13.21
C VAL A 75 4.83 -0.33 13.91
N ASN A 76 4.88 -0.56 15.22
CA ASN A 76 3.71 -0.53 16.07
C ASN A 76 3.24 0.92 16.25
N SER A 77 2.31 1.32 15.38
CA SER A 77 1.78 2.68 15.37
C SER A 77 0.88 2.95 16.58
N THR A 78 1.14 4.07 17.26
CA THR A 78 0.33 4.54 18.39
C THR A 78 -0.94 5.28 17.98
N TRP A 79 -0.99 5.77 16.73
CA TRP A 79 -2.08 6.59 16.18
C TRP A 79 -2.59 6.08 14.84
N GLY A 80 -2.21 4.86 14.50
CA GLY A 80 -2.66 4.15 13.32
C GLY A 80 -4.14 3.83 13.35
N CYS A 81 -4.64 3.29 12.25
CA CYS A 81 -6.01 2.84 12.14
C CYS A 81 -6.26 1.61 13.01
N ARG A 82 -6.99 1.79 14.11
CA ARG A 82 -7.21 0.71 15.08
C ARG A 82 -8.14 -0.40 14.59
N THR A 83 -8.93 -0.13 13.57
CA THR A 83 -9.85 -1.13 13.03
C THR A 83 -9.17 -2.13 12.11
N TRP A 84 -8.07 -1.76 11.43
CA TRP A 84 -7.40 -2.65 10.48
C TRP A 84 -5.88 -2.74 10.62
N GLU A 85 -5.18 -1.76 11.20
CA GLU A 85 -3.74 -1.89 11.48
C GLU A 85 -3.49 -2.65 12.77
N ALA A 86 -4.30 -2.40 13.81
CA ALA A 86 -4.03 -2.91 15.16
C ALA A 86 -3.95 -4.44 15.24
N VAL A 87 -4.74 -5.13 14.41
CA VAL A 87 -4.78 -6.60 14.34
C VAL A 87 -3.48 -7.22 13.81
N HIS A 88 -2.58 -6.41 13.22
CA HIS A 88 -1.33 -6.88 12.62
C HIS A 88 -0.07 -6.31 13.30
N LEU A 89 -0.21 -5.46 14.34
CA LEU A 89 0.94 -4.80 14.97
C LEU A 89 1.85 -5.73 15.78
N THR A 90 1.46 -6.99 15.98
CA THR A 90 2.27 -8.03 16.61
C THR A 90 3.13 -8.82 15.63
N GLU A 91 2.91 -8.67 14.32
CA GLU A 91 3.55 -9.47 13.25
C GLU A 91 4.32 -8.57 12.27
N LEU A 92 5.04 -7.59 12.81
CA LEU A 92 5.74 -6.60 12.00
C LEU A 92 7.06 -7.15 11.42
N PRO A 93 7.43 -6.77 10.17
CA PRO A 93 6.64 -5.95 9.25
C PRO A 93 5.44 -6.72 8.71
N ALA A 94 4.26 -6.10 8.76
CA ALA A 94 3.03 -6.72 8.29
C ALA A 94 2.74 -6.25 6.87
N ILE A 95 2.61 -7.19 5.93
CA ILE A 95 2.38 -6.91 4.51
C ILE A 95 0.91 -7.12 4.20
N LEU A 96 0.15 -6.03 4.13
CA LEU A 96 -1.26 -6.04 3.77
C LEU A 96 -1.40 -5.78 2.28
N TYR A 97 -2.29 -6.52 1.62
CA TYR A 97 -2.54 -6.35 0.20
C TYR A 97 -4.01 -6.60 -0.14
N SER A 98 -4.46 -6.04 -1.27
CA SER A 98 -5.77 -6.39 -1.82
C SER A 98 -5.68 -7.74 -2.54
N PRO A 99 -6.53 -8.72 -2.19
CA PRO A 99 -6.66 -9.97 -2.94
C PRO A 99 -7.49 -9.82 -4.22
N LEU A 100 -8.14 -8.67 -4.41
CA LEU A 100 -9.01 -8.40 -5.55
C LEU A 100 -8.18 -7.96 -6.76
N GLN A 101 -8.80 -7.88 -7.93
CA GLN A 101 -8.19 -7.22 -9.09
C GLN A 101 -8.24 -5.68 -8.98
N THR A 102 -8.70 -5.15 -7.86
CA THR A 102 -8.90 -3.72 -7.58
C THR A 102 -8.41 -3.36 -6.18
N GLY A 103 -8.52 -2.08 -5.81
CA GLY A 103 -8.35 -1.65 -4.43
C GLY A 103 -9.40 -2.29 -3.52
N ALA A 104 -9.02 -2.57 -2.28
CA ALA A 104 -9.89 -3.14 -1.26
C ALA A 104 -10.09 -2.17 -0.10
N HIS A 105 -11.24 -2.24 0.53
CA HIS A 105 -11.48 -1.61 1.82
C HIS A 105 -10.57 -2.26 2.87
N TYR A 106 -9.72 -1.45 3.51
CA TYR A 106 -8.74 -1.99 4.45
C TYR A 106 -9.40 -2.69 5.63
N GLU A 107 -10.51 -2.17 6.15
CA GLU A 107 -11.20 -2.77 7.30
C GLU A 107 -11.94 -4.07 6.98
N GLU A 108 -12.44 -4.23 5.76
CA GLU A 108 -13.33 -5.35 5.39
C GLU A 108 -12.59 -6.53 4.76
N VAL A 109 -11.57 -6.25 3.94
CA VAL A 109 -10.97 -7.27 3.05
C VAL A 109 -9.45 -7.36 3.19
N ALA A 110 -8.74 -6.24 3.39
CA ALA A 110 -7.27 -6.26 3.47
C ALA A 110 -6.73 -6.40 4.92
N SER A 111 -7.53 -6.11 5.95
CA SER A 111 -7.27 -6.43 7.37
C SER A 111 -7.29 -7.93 7.66
N ALA A 112 -7.75 -8.73 6.71
CA ALA A 112 -7.86 -10.18 6.86
C ALA A 112 -6.71 -10.94 6.18
N LEU A 113 -5.91 -10.29 5.34
CA LEU A 113 -4.92 -10.97 4.50
C LEU A 113 -3.54 -10.34 4.63
N LEU A 114 -2.67 -11.08 5.32
CA LEU A 114 -1.25 -10.84 5.42
C LEU A 114 -0.52 -11.69 4.38
N ALA A 115 0.42 -11.08 3.67
CA ALA A 115 1.39 -11.83 2.88
C ALA A 115 2.54 -12.28 3.78
N GLU A 116 2.98 -13.53 3.62
CA GLU A 116 4.15 -14.07 4.32
C GLU A 116 5.46 -13.47 3.81
N SER A 117 5.50 -13.04 2.55
CA SER A 117 6.69 -12.43 1.95
C SER A 117 6.35 -11.50 0.79
N MET A 118 7.27 -10.57 0.51
CA MET A 118 7.29 -9.74 -0.69
C MET A 118 8.67 -9.86 -1.33
N SER A 119 8.71 -10.08 -2.65
CA SER A 119 9.94 -10.16 -3.41
C SER A 119 9.97 -9.14 -4.55
N VAL A 120 11.18 -8.64 -4.85
CA VAL A 120 11.44 -7.75 -5.97
C VAL A 120 12.48 -8.41 -6.86
N SER A 121 12.08 -8.73 -8.09
CA SER A 121 12.97 -9.31 -9.09
C SER A 121 13.33 -8.27 -10.14
N VAL A 122 14.60 -8.16 -10.46
CA VAL A 122 15.14 -7.27 -11.50
C VAL A 122 15.68 -8.15 -12.62
N ARG A 123 15.41 -7.76 -13.88
CA ARG A 123 15.92 -8.41 -15.08
C ARG A 123 16.65 -7.39 -15.93
#